data_AF-A0A2D8CKG1-F1
#
_entry.id   AF-A0A2D8CKG1-F1
#
_cell.length_a   1.000
_cell.length_b   1.000
_cell.length_c   1.000
_cell.angle_alpha   90.00
_cell.angle_beta   90.00
_cell.angle_gamma   90.00
#
_symmetry.space_group_name_H-M   'P 1'
#
loop_
_entity.id
_entity.type
_entity.pdbx_description
1 polymer ?
#
loop_
_entity_poly.entity_id
_entity_poly.type
_entity_poly.pdbx_seq_one_letter_code
_entity_poly.pdbx_strand_id
1 'polypeptide(L)'
;MAAISVGLAGLLIGLGLVTMIVAGIRSLTLGKQDFKKIGMMAVPFVIFGITFAVSGKYATAGVATAGIMMAFMVLTIVFTGLRGTFKF
;
A
#
# COMPACT_ATOMS: atom_id res chain seq x y z
N MET A 1 -29.23 -21.76 -8.48
CA MET A 1 -29.20 -20.28 -8.48
C MET A 1 -27.98 -19.70 -7.79
N ALA A 2 -27.64 -20.08 -6.55
CA ALA A 2 -26.50 -19.49 -5.80
C ALA A 2 -25.12 -19.58 -6.47
N ALA A 3 -24.79 -20.70 -7.15
CA ALA A 3 -23.49 -20.87 -7.79
C ALA A 3 -23.26 -19.90 -8.97
N ILE A 4 -24.31 -19.57 -9.72
CA ILE A 4 -24.23 -18.67 -10.89
C ILE A 4 -24.03 -17.23 -10.42
N SER A 5 -24.74 -16.80 -9.37
CA SER A 5 -24.60 -15.46 -8.79
C SER A 5 -23.23 -15.27 -8.12
N VAL A 6 -22.69 -16.28 -7.43
CA VAL A 6 -21.33 -16.23 -6.87
C VAL A 6 -20.27 -16.16 -7.97
N GLY A 7 -20.43 -16.94 -9.05
CA GLY A 7 -19.53 -16.91 -10.20
C GLY A 7 -19.51 -15.55 -10.92
N LEU A 8 -20.69 -14.97 -11.15
CA LEU A 8 -20.83 -13.63 -11.74
C LEU A 8 -20.24 -12.53 -10.84
N ALA A 9 -20.45 -12.62 -9.51
CA ALA A 9 -19.84 -11.69 -8.57
C ALA A 9 -18.31 -11.75 -8.60
N GLY A 10 -17.73 -12.96 -8.62
CA GLY A 10 -16.29 -13.14 -8.75
C GLY A 10 -15.72 -12.56 -10.05
N LEU A 11 -16.41 -12.77 -11.18
CA LEU A 11 -16.04 -12.18 -12.47
C LEU A 11 -16.08 -10.66 -12.46
N LEU A 12 -17.12 -10.05 -11.88
CA LEU A 12 -17.25 -8.60 -11.78
C LEU A 12 -16.16 -7.99 -10.90
N ILE A 13 -15.83 -8.63 -9.77
CA ILE A 13 -14.71 -8.21 -8.92
C ILE A 13 -13.40 -8.30 -9.69
N GLY A 14 -13.16 -9.41 -10.39
CA GLY A 14 -11.97 -9.59 -11.23
C GLY A 14 -11.84 -8.52 -12.31
N LEU A 15 -12.91 -8.24 -13.06
CA LEU A 15 -12.94 -7.18 -14.08
C LEU A 15 -12.72 -5.79 -13.46
N GLY A 16 -13.30 -5.51 -12.30
CA GLY A 16 -13.05 -4.27 -11.55
C GLY A 16 -11.56 -4.08 -11.21
N LEU A 17 -10.91 -5.13 -10.73
CA LEU A 17 -9.47 -5.09 -10.44
C LEU A 17 -8.63 -4.87 -11.70
N VAL A 18 -8.93 -5.57 -12.80
CA VAL A 18 -8.19 -5.42 -14.06
C VAL A 18 -8.33 -4.01 -14.61
N THR A 19 -9.55 -3.45 -14.62
CA THR A 19 -9.78 -2.09 -15.12
C THR A 19 -9.09 -1.02 -14.27
N MET A 20 -9.04 -1.19 -12.94
CA MET A 20 -8.26 -0.32 -12.05
C MET A 20 -6.77 -0.33 -12.39
N ILE A 21 -6.19 -1.51 -12.61
CA ILE A 21 -4.76 -1.64 -12.96
C ILE A 21 -4.47 -0.95 -14.28
N VAL A 22 -5.28 -1.21 -15.32
CA VAL A 22 -5.11 -0.59 -16.64
C VAL A 22 -5.25 0.94 -16.57
N ALA A 23 -6.23 1.45 -15.81
CA ALA A 23 -6.41 2.88 -15.61
C ALA A 23 -5.24 3.52 -14.84
N GLY A 24 -4.69 2.81 -13.85
CA GLY A 24 -3.49 3.24 -13.11
C GLY A 24 -2.27 3.34 -14.02
N ILE A 25 -1.99 2.30 -14.81
CA ILE A 25 -0.87 2.28 -15.79
C ILE A 25 -1.05 3.39 -16.83
N ARG A 26 -2.27 3.60 -17.33
CA ARG A 26 -2.55 4.68 -18.28
C ARG A 26 -2.36 6.07 -17.65
N SER A 27 -2.71 6.24 -16.38
CA SER A 27 -2.51 7.51 -15.67
C SER A 27 -1.03 7.83 -15.45
N LEU A 28 -0.23 6.78 -15.22
CA LEU A 28 1.24 6.85 -15.15
C LEU A 28 1.86 7.26 -16.49
N THR A 29 1.48 6.62 -17.61
CA THR A 29 2.04 6.92 -18.93
C THR A 29 1.65 8.31 -19.44
N LEU A 30 0.48 8.81 -19.06
CA LEU A 30 0.04 10.18 -19.33
C LEU A 30 0.69 11.23 -18.42
N GLY A 31 1.57 10.83 -17.50
CA GLY A 31 2.27 11.74 -16.58
C GLY A 31 1.35 12.48 -15.60
N LYS A 32 0.09 12.04 -15.45
CA LYS A 32 -0.89 12.68 -14.55
C LYS A 32 -0.57 12.47 -13.07
N GLN A 33 0.36 11.58 -12.77
CA GLN A 33 0.61 11.09 -11.43
C GLN A 33 2.11 11.13 -11.13
N ASP A 34 2.49 11.78 -10.03
CA ASP A 34 3.88 11.93 -9.63
C ASP A 34 4.45 10.58 -9.15
N PHE A 35 5.47 10.04 -9.85
CA PHE A 35 6.13 8.78 -9.47
C PHE A 35 6.60 8.76 -8.00
N LYS A 36 7.05 9.91 -7.48
CA LYS A 36 7.45 10.06 -6.08
C LYS A 36 6.28 9.81 -5.12
N LYS A 37 5.09 10.33 -5.44
CA LYS A 37 3.88 10.13 -4.60
C LYS A 37 3.38 8.69 -4.66
N ILE A 38 3.48 8.06 -5.82
CA ILE A 38 3.11 6.65 -5.99
C ILE A 38 4.04 5.74 -5.20
N GLY A 39 5.35 6.00 -5.26
CA GLY A 39 6.33 5.31 -4.44
C GLY A 39 6.02 5.42 -2.94
N MET A 40 5.66 6.61 -2.47
CA MET A 40 5.25 6.81 -1.06
C MET A 40 3.97 6.05 -0.69
N MET A 41 2.99 5.98 -1.60
CA MET A 41 1.76 5.19 -1.39
C MET A 41 2.01 3.68 -1.43
N ALA A 42 3.07 3.22 -2.10
CA ALA A 42 3.43 1.81 -2.17
C ALA A 42 4.18 1.29 -0.93
N VAL A 43 4.73 2.18 -0.09
CA VAL A 43 5.54 1.81 1.09
C VAL A 43 4.87 0.79 2.01
N PRO A 44 3.59 0.93 2.40
CA PRO A 44 2.93 -0.04 3.28
C PRO A 44 2.85 -1.44 2.65
N PHE A 45 2.66 -1.52 1.33
CA PHE A 45 2.60 -2.78 0.60
C PHE A 45 3.96 -3.47 0.52
N VAL A 46 5.04 -2.71 0.36
CA VAL A 46 6.40 -3.24 0.37
C VAL A 46 6.75 -3.80 1.74
N ILE A 47 6.45 -3.06 2.82
CA ILE A 47 6.70 -3.50 4.20
C ILE A 47 5.88 -4.76 4.50
N PHE A 48 4.60 -4.79 4.11
CA PHE A 48 3.76 -5.98 4.26
C PHE A 48 4.32 -7.17 3.48
N GLY A 49 4.73 -6.97 2.23
CA GLY A 49 5.31 -8.03 1.40
C GLY A 49 6.57 -8.62 2.01
N ILE A 50 7.48 -7.80 2.51
CA ILE A 50 8.72 -8.25 3.19
C ILE A 50 8.36 -8.99 4.49
N THR A 51 7.48 -8.42 5.30
CA THR A 51 7.11 -9.01 6.59
C THR A 51 6.40 -10.34 6.40
N PHE A 52 5.57 -10.46 5.36
CA PHE A 52 4.90 -11.69 4.97
C PHE A 52 5.90 -12.73 4.45
N ALA A 53 6.85 -12.34 3.61
CA ALA A 53 7.91 -13.23 3.11
C ALA A 53 8.75 -13.83 4.25
N VAL A 54 8.95 -13.09 5.35
CA VAL A 54 9.70 -13.56 6.51
C VAL A 54 8.83 -14.37 7.48
N SER A 55 7.61 -13.91 7.79
CA SER A 55 6.77 -14.53 8.83
C SER A 55 5.94 -15.72 8.32
N GLY A 56 5.67 -15.81 7.01
CA GLY A 56 4.81 -16.83 6.40
C GLY A 56 3.34 -16.81 6.87
N LYS A 57 2.95 -15.86 7.74
CA LYS A 57 1.62 -15.75 8.35
C LYS A 57 1.03 -14.37 8.09
N TYR A 58 -0.13 -14.33 7.45
CA TYR A 58 -0.81 -13.07 7.10
C TYR A 58 -1.12 -12.18 8.31
N ALA A 59 -1.64 -12.77 9.39
CA ALA A 59 -2.02 -12.02 10.59
C ALA A 59 -0.80 -11.38 11.27
N THR A 60 0.27 -12.16 11.47
CA THR A 60 1.52 -11.67 12.07
C THR A 60 2.16 -10.59 11.18
N ALA A 61 2.15 -10.78 9.86
CA ALA A 61 2.67 -9.80 8.92
C ALA A 61 1.90 -8.48 8.94
N GLY A 62 0.57 -8.54 9.05
CA GLY A 62 -0.28 -7.34 9.16
C GLY A 62 0.03 -6.55 10.43
N VAL A 63 0.11 -7.23 11.58
CA VAL A 63 0.41 -6.59 12.87
C VAL A 63 1.82 -5.99 12.87
N ALA A 64 2.82 -6.72 12.37
CA ALA A 64 4.18 -6.21 12.29
C ALA A 64 4.31 -5.02 11.31
N THR A 65 3.60 -5.04 10.18
CA THR A 65 3.54 -3.89 9.27
C THR A 65 2.97 -2.65 9.96
N ALA A 66 1.87 -2.80 10.69
CA ALA A 66 1.30 -1.70 11.47
C ALA A 66 2.29 -1.17 12.53
N GLY A 67 2.98 -2.08 13.23
CA GLY A 67 4.04 -1.73 14.18
C GLY A 67 5.19 -0.93 13.56
N ILE A 68 5.69 -1.38 12.40
CA ILE A 68 6.77 -0.70 11.67
C ILE A 68 6.34 0.70 11.23
N MET A 69 5.12 0.85 10.72
CA MET A 69 4.60 2.15 10.29
C MET A 69 4.44 3.12 11.47
N MET A 70 3.97 2.62 12.62
CA MET A 70 3.92 3.43 13.85
C MET A 70 5.32 3.85 14.32
N ALA A 71 6.29 2.94 14.28
CA ALA A 71 7.67 3.28 14.63
C ALA A 71 8.25 4.37 13.71
N PHE A 72 8.01 4.27 12.41
CA PHE A 72 8.40 5.32 11.44
C PHE A 72 7.74 6.66 11.73
N MET A 73 6.46 6.66 12.12
CA MET A 73 5.76 7.88 12.52
C MET A 73 6.41 8.54 13.73
N VAL A 74 6.75 7.78 14.77
CA VAL A 74 7.45 8.31 15.95
C VAL A 74 8.81 8.87 15.57
N LEU A 75 9.60 8.14 14.79
CA LEU A 75 10.92 8.60 14.33
C LEU A 75 10.82 9.89 13.54
N THR A 76 9.89 9.97 12.58
CA THR A 76 9.71 11.18 11.76
C THR A 76 9.27 12.38 12.59
N ILE A 77 8.42 12.20 13.60
CA ILE A 77 8.04 13.27 14.55
C ILE A 77 9.27 13.76 15.31
N VAL A 78 10.11 12.87 15.83
CA VAL A 78 11.33 13.25 16.55
C VAL A 78 12.27 14.04 15.63
N PHE A 79 12.52 13.54 14.42
CA PHE A 79 13.40 14.23 13.46
C PHE A 79 12.85 15.58 12.99
N THR A 80 11.54 15.69 12.75
CA THR A 80 10.92 16.97 12.36
C THR A 80 10.88 17.95 13.52
N GLY A 81 10.63 17.48 14.75
CA GLY A 81 10.72 18.29 15.97
C GLY A 81 12.13 18.86 16.17
N LEU A 82 13.17 18.02 16.07
CA LEU A 82 14.57 18.45 16.15
C LEU A 82 14.90 19.48 15.06
N ARG A 83 14.48 19.25 13.82
CA ARG A 83 14.71 20.21 12.73
C ARG A 83 14.04 21.56 12.98
N GLY A 84 12.81 21.55 13.50
CA GLY A 84 12.07 22.76 13.86
C GLY A 84 12.73 23.54 15.00
N THR A 85 13.28 22.86 16.01
CA THR A 85 13.95 23.48 17.15
C THR A 85 15.32 24.03 16.79
N PHE A 86 16.12 23.31 16.00
CA PHE A 86 17.49 23.72 15.69
C PHE A 86 17.63 24.59 14.42
N LYS A 87 16.53 24.97 13.74
CA LYS A 87 16.51 25.79 12.51
C LYS A 87 17.61 25.38 11.50
N PHE A 88 17.64 24.10 11.14
CA PHE A 88 18.43 23.60 10.00
C PHE A 88 17.58 23.41 8.74
#